data_AF-A0A6A5A678-F1
#
_entry.id   AF-A0A6A5A678-F1
#
_cell.length_a   1.000
_cell.length_b   1.000
_cell.length_c   1.000
_cell.angle_alpha   90.00
_cell.angle_beta   90.00
_cell.angle_gamma   90.00
#
_symmetry.space_group_name_H-M   'P 1'
#
loop_
_entity.id
_entity.type
_entity.pdbx_description
1 polymer ?
#
loop_
_entity_poly.entity_id
_entity_poly.type
_entity_poly.pdbx_seq_one_letter_code
_entity_poly.pdbx_strand_id
1 'polypeptide(L)'
;AMMHVGPSITVAAASESLAFLVGAYTKIPALESFCMVAALAVVADYVLQMTWFAAALALDARRMRARRYDLCPWIKKPYVLSPDKARQIRAYSDDAAAVDSSVVQTFLDSKWIPLLFAKWTQRLVVVAWIGWLGWSGYSVTQIPMGLEQTLAVPSDFYLHSYFEAQNKYGDAGPPAYIVMRQVNYTDRQVQRSTMDLLDNLSLLDAYMDTPIFAWLNTFNQWRQLRAFLEEKREDGKCQQTRDNADISSI
;
A
#
# COMPACT_ATOMS: atom_id res chain seq x y z
N ALA A 1 -24.43 17.93 26.98
CA ALA A 1 -23.85 17.69 25.65
C ALA A 1 -22.61 16.79 25.73
N MET A 2 -21.48 17.26 26.29
CA MET A 2 -20.22 16.49 26.32
C MET A 2 -20.31 15.15 27.08
N MET A 3 -21.11 15.06 28.14
CA MET A 3 -21.37 13.79 28.85
C MET A 3 -22.10 12.74 28.01
N HIS A 4 -22.90 13.15 27.01
CA HIS A 4 -23.65 12.21 26.16
C HIS A 4 -22.87 11.81 24.90
N VAL A 5 -22.11 12.74 24.31
CA VAL A 5 -21.38 12.50 23.04
C VAL A 5 -19.92 12.07 23.28
N GLY A 6 -19.32 12.49 24.40
CA GLY A 6 -17.93 12.20 24.75
C GLY A 6 -17.56 10.72 24.70
N PRO A 7 -18.35 9.81 25.31
CA PRO A 7 -18.06 8.37 25.25
C PRO A 7 -18.01 7.81 23.82
N SER A 8 -18.82 8.34 22.89
CA SER A 8 -18.77 7.91 21.48
C SER A 8 -17.48 8.34 20.81
N ILE A 9 -17.02 9.57 21.06
CA ILE A 9 -15.75 10.11 20.52
C ILE A 9 -14.58 9.32 21.09
N THR A 10 -14.59 9.01 22.39
CA THR A 10 -13.51 8.23 23.03
C THR A 10 -13.41 6.83 22.45
N VAL A 11 -14.54 6.16 22.20
CA VAL A 11 -14.56 4.80 21.62
C VAL A 11 -14.07 4.82 20.18
N ALA A 12 -14.50 5.80 19.39
CA ALA A 12 -14.03 5.96 18.01
C ALA A 12 -12.50 6.16 17.96
N ALA A 13 -11.97 7.15 18.69
CA ALA A 13 -10.54 7.44 18.73
C ALA A 13 -9.70 6.26 19.25
N ALA A 14 -10.20 5.53 20.26
CA ALA A 14 -9.54 4.32 20.76
C ALA A 14 -9.53 3.20 19.71
N SER A 15 -10.65 2.98 19.02
CA SER A 15 -10.76 1.96 17.97
C SER A 15 -9.87 2.26 16.76
N GLU A 16 -9.80 3.52 16.32
CA GLU A 16 -8.95 3.96 15.21
C GLU A 16 -7.47 3.86 15.57
N SER A 17 -7.10 4.29 16.78
CA SER A 17 -5.73 4.20 17.27
C SER A 17 -5.28 2.74 17.37
N LEU A 18 -6.13 1.83 17.87
CA LEU A 18 -5.86 0.40 17.89
C LEU A 18 -5.75 -0.20 16.48
N ALA A 19 -6.61 0.20 15.55
CA ALA A 19 -6.55 -0.26 14.17
C ALA A 19 -5.22 0.16 13.50
N PHE A 20 -4.77 1.40 13.69
CA PHE A 20 -3.47 1.84 13.20
C PHE A 20 -2.30 1.13 13.87
N LEU A 21 -2.37 0.86 15.19
CA LEU A 21 -1.33 0.08 15.88
C LEU A 21 -1.23 -1.36 15.36
N VAL A 22 -2.37 -2.00 15.05
CA VAL A 22 -2.37 -3.31 14.38
C VAL A 22 -1.75 -3.21 12.98
N GLY A 23 -2.04 -2.14 12.23
CA GLY A 23 -1.40 -1.86 10.94
C GLY A 23 0.12 -1.67 11.02
N ALA A 24 0.61 -1.12 12.14
CA ALA A 24 2.04 -0.95 12.37
C ALA A 24 2.79 -2.29 12.57
N TYR A 25 2.10 -3.38 12.89
CA TYR A 25 2.71 -4.71 13.01
C TYR A 25 3.03 -5.37 11.64
N THR A 26 2.73 -4.70 10.52
CA THR A 26 3.00 -5.22 9.19
C THR A 26 4.51 -5.21 8.86
N LYS A 27 4.97 -6.19 8.07
CA LYS A 27 6.39 -6.34 7.68
C LYS A 27 6.87 -5.33 6.63
N ILE A 28 6.00 -4.41 6.20
CA ILE A 28 6.31 -3.42 5.16
C ILE A 28 6.71 -2.12 5.86
N PRO A 29 8.00 -1.72 5.86
CA PRO A 29 8.51 -0.63 6.70
C PRO A 29 7.87 0.74 6.40
N ALA A 30 7.45 0.96 5.15
CA ALA A 30 6.71 2.15 4.77
C ALA A 30 5.32 2.23 5.44
N LEU A 31 4.60 1.10 5.55
CA LEU A 31 3.32 1.06 6.26
C LEU A 31 3.52 1.17 7.77
N GLU A 32 4.55 0.52 8.31
CA GLU A 32 4.85 0.59 9.75
C GLU A 32 5.01 2.04 10.22
N SER A 33 5.87 2.82 9.54
CA SER A 33 6.11 4.23 9.88
C SER A 33 4.85 5.10 9.69
N PHE A 34 4.10 4.89 8.62
CA PHE A 34 2.82 5.59 8.39
C PHE A 34 1.81 5.31 9.52
N CYS A 35 1.62 4.04 9.86
CA CYS A 35 0.67 3.61 10.89
C CYS A 35 1.08 4.09 12.29
N MET A 36 2.38 4.10 12.62
CA MET A 36 2.91 4.67 13.86
C MET A 36 2.58 6.16 13.99
N VAL A 37 2.84 6.95 12.95
CA VAL A 37 2.54 8.40 12.94
C VAL A 37 1.04 8.64 12.99
N ALA A 38 0.24 7.87 12.26
CA ALA A 38 -1.22 7.98 12.26
C ALA A 38 -1.82 7.68 13.65
N ALA A 39 -1.37 6.61 14.32
CA ALA A 39 -1.82 6.27 15.66
C ALA A 39 -1.52 7.41 16.65
N LEU A 40 -0.30 7.97 16.61
CA LEU A 40 0.06 9.12 17.45
C LEU A 40 -0.78 10.36 17.12
N ALA A 41 -1.03 10.62 15.84
CA ALA A 41 -1.83 11.75 15.38
C ALA A 41 -3.28 11.65 15.86
N VAL A 42 -3.92 10.47 15.80
CA VAL A 42 -5.28 10.25 16.29
C VAL A 42 -5.37 10.47 17.81
N VAL A 43 -4.39 9.97 18.57
CA VAL A 43 -4.34 10.20 20.03
C VAL A 43 -4.14 11.68 20.34
N ALA A 44 -3.24 12.37 19.63
CA ALA A 44 -3.01 13.79 19.81
C ALA A 44 -4.25 14.63 19.44
N ASP A 45 -4.91 14.31 18.33
CA ASP A 45 -6.16 14.94 17.90
C ASP A 45 -7.26 14.74 18.96
N TYR A 46 -7.42 13.53 19.49
CA TYR A 46 -8.36 13.26 20.59
C TYR A 46 -8.09 14.13 21.83
N VAL A 47 -6.83 14.25 22.25
CA VAL A 47 -6.45 15.10 23.41
C VAL A 47 -6.76 16.57 23.13
N LEU A 48 -6.43 17.08 21.94
CA LEU A 48 -6.72 18.45 21.54
C LEU A 48 -8.23 18.71 21.43
N GLN A 49 -9.01 17.75 20.94
CA GLN A 49 -10.46 17.86 20.86
C GLN A 49 -11.11 17.91 22.26
N MET A 50 -10.67 17.05 23.18
CA MET A 50 -11.24 16.99 24.54
C MET A 50 -10.84 18.16 25.43
N THR A 51 -9.72 18.83 25.14
CA THR A 51 -9.21 19.94 25.97
C THR A 51 -9.41 21.28 25.27
N TRP A 52 -8.65 21.54 24.21
CA TRP A 52 -8.60 22.82 23.52
C TRP A 52 -9.92 23.16 22.84
N PHE A 53 -10.44 22.24 22.03
CA PHE A 53 -11.69 22.45 21.31
C PHE A 53 -12.89 22.53 22.26
N ALA A 54 -12.94 21.66 23.26
CA ALA A 54 -13.96 21.73 24.33
C ALA A 54 -13.95 23.09 25.06
N ALA A 55 -12.78 23.61 25.40
CA ALA A 55 -12.64 24.93 26.02
C ALA A 55 -13.06 26.06 25.07
N ALA A 56 -12.69 25.99 23.79
CA ALA A 56 -13.10 26.94 22.76
C ALA A 56 -14.63 26.95 22.60
N LEU A 57 -15.29 25.79 22.56
CA LEU A 57 -16.76 25.69 22.55
C LEU A 57 -17.39 26.27 23.81
N ALA A 58 -16.79 26.09 24.98
CA ALA A 58 -17.29 26.70 26.21
C ALA A 58 -17.21 28.23 26.18
N LEU A 59 -16.11 28.78 25.65
CA LEU A 59 -15.95 30.23 25.44
C LEU A 59 -16.94 30.75 24.40
N ASP A 60 -17.14 30.01 23.31
CA ASP A 60 -18.10 30.39 22.27
C ASP A 60 -19.54 30.36 22.79
N ALA A 61 -19.90 29.34 23.59
CA ALA A 61 -21.18 29.31 24.28
C ALA A 61 -21.36 30.48 25.26
N ARG A 62 -20.30 30.98 25.90
CA ARG A 62 -20.36 32.20 26.72
C ARG A 62 -20.58 33.45 25.84
N ARG A 63 -19.92 33.53 24.69
CA ARG A 63 -20.09 34.61 23.69
C ARG A 63 -21.51 34.64 23.12
N MET A 64 -22.07 33.49 22.77
CA MET A 64 -23.45 33.35 22.29
C MET A 64 -24.47 33.80 23.34
N ARG A 65 -24.31 33.38 24.61
CA ARG A 65 -25.15 33.86 25.71
C ARG A 65 -25.07 35.36 25.93
N ALA A 66 -23.89 35.96 25.69
CA ALA A 66 -23.69 37.41 25.74
C ALA A 66 -24.20 38.16 24.47
N ARG A 67 -24.83 37.45 23.52
CA ARG A 67 -25.43 37.96 22.27
C ARG A 67 -24.46 38.79 21.42
N ARG A 68 -23.20 38.38 21.35
CA ARG A 68 -22.19 39.03 20.48
C ARG A 68 -22.14 38.33 19.12
N TYR A 69 -21.69 39.03 18.08
CA TYR A 69 -21.46 38.41 16.77
C TYR A 69 -20.22 37.51 16.76
N ASP A 70 -20.16 36.57 15.80
CA ASP A 70 -19.13 35.51 15.69
C ASP A 70 -17.78 36.06 15.27
N LEU A 71 -17.74 36.71 14.11
CA LEU A 71 -16.54 37.35 13.56
C LEU A 71 -16.21 38.69 14.25
N CYS A 72 -17.17 39.29 14.95
CA CYS A 72 -17.02 40.59 15.60
C CYS A 72 -17.50 40.54 17.06
N PRO A 73 -16.71 39.98 17.99
CA PRO A 73 -17.10 39.81 19.40
C PRO A 73 -17.35 41.11 20.17
N TRP A 74 -16.99 42.24 19.59
CA TRP A 74 -17.13 43.60 20.13
C TRP A 74 -18.53 44.18 19.89
N ILE A 75 -19.31 43.65 18.94
CA ILE A 75 -20.63 44.16 18.57
C ILE A 75 -21.70 43.24 19.18
N LYS A 76 -22.68 43.82 19.89
CA LYS A 76 -23.84 43.10 20.44
C LYS A 76 -24.98 43.11 19.42
N LYS A 77 -25.70 42.00 19.31
CA LYS A 77 -26.93 41.90 18.51
C LYS A 77 -28.01 42.80 19.14
N PRO A 78 -28.73 43.62 18.34
CA PRO A 78 -29.79 44.48 18.85
C PRO A 78 -30.91 43.64 19.47
N TYR A 79 -31.52 44.17 20.54
CA TYR A 79 -32.63 43.51 21.21
C TYR A 79 -33.93 43.72 20.42
N VAL A 80 -34.72 42.67 20.23
CA VAL A 80 -36.10 42.80 19.75
C VAL A 80 -36.99 42.45 20.93
N LEU A 81 -37.45 43.46 21.67
CA LEU A 81 -38.48 43.25 22.68
C LEU A 81 -39.82 43.18 22.00
N SER A 82 -40.42 41.99 21.96
CA SER A 82 -41.87 41.92 21.86
C SER A 82 -42.46 42.34 23.22
N PRO A 83 -43.53 43.16 23.27
CA PRO A 83 -44.05 43.76 24.50
C PRO A 83 -44.69 42.78 25.50
N ASP A 84 -44.87 41.51 25.13
CA ASP A 84 -45.45 40.48 25.99
C ASP A 84 -44.39 39.76 26.82
N LYS A 85 -44.47 39.84 28.16
CA LYS A 85 -43.60 39.08 29.09
C LYS A 85 -43.69 37.56 28.88
N ALA A 86 -44.86 37.04 28.53
CA ALA A 86 -45.04 35.63 28.18
C ALA A 86 -44.32 35.24 26.87
N ARG A 87 -44.18 36.19 25.93
CA ARG A 87 -43.45 36.01 24.67
C ARG A 87 -41.94 36.20 24.86
N GLN A 88 -41.49 36.98 25.85
CA GLN A 88 -40.06 37.10 26.19
C GLN A 88 -39.46 35.79 26.73
N ILE A 89 -40.17 35.11 27.63
CA ILE A 89 -39.73 33.78 28.14
C ILE A 89 -39.72 32.76 27.00
N ARG A 90 -40.73 32.83 26.11
CA ARG A 90 -40.87 31.95 24.95
C ARG A 90 -39.79 32.22 23.88
N ALA A 91 -39.41 33.47 23.63
CA ALA A 91 -38.34 33.82 22.70
C ALA A 91 -36.95 33.38 23.17
N TYR A 92 -36.71 33.34 24.50
CA TYR A 92 -35.46 32.79 25.06
C TYR A 92 -35.39 31.26 24.94
N SER A 93 -36.52 30.56 25.12
CA SER A 93 -36.60 29.11 24.88
C SER A 93 -36.58 28.77 23.38
N ASP A 94 -37.22 29.60 22.54
CA ASP A 94 -37.26 29.42 21.09
C ASP A 94 -35.91 29.77 20.45
N ASP A 95 -35.13 30.75 20.94
CA ASP A 95 -33.75 30.97 20.45
C ASP A 95 -32.83 29.77 20.76
N ALA A 96 -33.13 28.99 21.81
CA ALA A 96 -32.39 27.77 22.15
C ALA A 96 -32.92 26.53 21.39
N ALA A 97 -34.21 26.48 21.08
CA ALA A 97 -34.85 25.39 20.34
C ALA A 97 -34.85 25.59 18.81
N ALA A 98 -34.77 26.83 18.30
CA ALA A 98 -34.71 27.14 16.87
C ALA A 98 -33.32 26.91 16.28
N VAL A 99 -32.29 26.77 17.14
CA VAL A 99 -30.98 26.24 16.71
C VAL A 99 -31.10 24.76 16.30
N ASP A 100 -32.10 24.03 16.81
CA ASP A 100 -32.33 22.61 16.47
C ASP A 100 -33.11 22.41 15.16
N SER A 101 -33.76 23.44 14.60
CA SER A 101 -34.42 23.33 13.28
C SER A 101 -33.47 23.76 12.17
N SER A 102 -32.34 23.08 12.04
CA SER A 102 -31.58 23.16 10.79
C SER A 102 -32.46 22.61 9.67
N VAL A 103 -32.48 23.29 8.51
CA VAL A 103 -33.24 22.84 7.33
C VAL A 103 -32.93 21.37 7.00
N VAL A 104 -31.69 20.95 7.27
CA VAL A 104 -31.22 19.58 7.14
C VAL A 104 -31.92 18.62 8.11
N GLN A 105 -32.03 18.98 9.38
CA GLN A 105 -32.67 18.14 10.40
C GLN A 105 -34.18 18.01 10.15
N THR A 106 -34.86 19.10 9.78
CA THR A 106 -36.28 19.02 9.39
C THR A 106 -36.49 18.17 8.12
N PHE A 107 -35.58 18.25 7.15
CA PHE A 107 -35.63 17.41 5.95
C PHE A 107 -35.32 15.93 6.27
N LEU A 108 -34.36 15.68 7.16
CA LEU A 108 -34.00 14.36 7.62
C LEU A 108 -35.19 13.70 8.32
N ASP A 109 -35.79 14.39 9.28
CA ASP A 109 -36.90 13.89 10.09
C ASP A 109 -38.19 13.73 9.28
N SER A 110 -38.51 14.72 8.42
CA SER A 110 -39.77 14.72 7.69
C SER A 110 -39.76 13.79 6.48
N LYS A 111 -38.65 13.67 5.75
CA LYS A 111 -38.64 13.00 4.43
C LYS A 111 -37.73 11.78 4.37
N TRP A 112 -36.55 11.82 4.99
CA TRP A 112 -35.57 10.72 4.89
C TRP A 112 -35.84 9.58 5.88
N ILE A 113 -36.02 9.89 7.16
CA ILE A 113 -36.30 8.89 8.19
C ILE A 113 -37.52 8.02 7.82
N PRO A 114 -38.71 8.60 7.51
CA PRO A 114 -39.87 7.78 7.17
C PRO A 114 -39.69 6.98 5.86
N LEU A 115 -38.93 7.51 4.89
CA LEU A 115 -38.62 6.79 3.65
C LEU A 115 -37.71 5.58 3.90
N LEU A 116 -36.67 5.75 4.73
CA LEU A 116 -35.67 4.71 5.02
C LEU A 116 -36.24 3.60 5.91
N PHE A 117 -37.07 3.96 6.90
CA PHE A 117 -37.73 3.00 7.79
C PHE A 117 -39.02 2.39 7.22
N ALA A 118 -39.44 2.77 6.01
CA ALA A 118 -40.54 2.09 5.35
C ALA A 118 -40.18 0.61 5.10
N LYS A 119 -41.09 -0.32 5.43
CA LYS A 119 -40.84 -1.78 5.38
C LYS A 119 -40.34 -2.28 4.02
N TRP A 120 -40.79 -1.66 2.94
CA TRP A 120 -40.33 -1.98 1.57
C TRP A 120 -38.90 -1.50 1.32
N THR A 121 -38.60 -0.25 1.68
CA THR A 121 -37.27 0.34 1.55
C THR A 121 -36.24 -0.43 2.37
N GLN A 122 -36.56 -0.78 3.62
CA GLN A 122 -35.66 -1.55 4.48
C GLN A 122 -35.32 -2.92 3.87
N ARG A 123 -36.33 -3.64 3.33
CA ARG A 123 -36.10 -4.92 2.64
C ARG A 123 -35.24 -4.73 1.39
N LEU A 124 -35.52 -3.70 0.58
CA LEU A 124 -34.75 -3.39 -0.62
C LEU A 124 -33.29 -3.10 -0.27
N VAL A 125 -33.04 -2.23 0.71
CA VAL A 125 -31.69 -1.86 1.15
C VAL A 125 -30.92 -3.08 1.62
N VAL A 126 -31.54 -3.97 2.42
CA VAL A 126 -30.88 -5.20 2.88
C VAL A 126 -30.55 -6.14 1.71
N VAL A 127 -31.49 -6.36 0.78
CA VAL A 127 -31.26 -7.19 -0.41
C VAL A 127 -30.16 -6.61 -1.28
N ALA A 128 -30.16 -5.29 -1.50
CA ALA A 128 -29.12 -4.59 -2.25
C ALA A 128 -27.75 -4.72 -1.56
N TRP A 129 -27.69 -4.60 -0.23
CA TRP A 129 -26.45 -4.75 0.53
C TRP A 129 -25.89 -6.17 0.44
N ILE A 130 -26.75 -7.19 0.55
CA ILE A 130 -26.34 -8.59 0.41
C ILE A 130 -25.85 -8.87 -1.01
N GLY A 131 -26.54 -8.34 -2.01
CA GLY A 131 -26.11 -8.43 -3.41
C GLY A 131 -24.75 -7.76 -3.65
N TRP A 132 -24.56 -6.56 -3.11
CA TRP A 132 -23.30 -5.83 -3.20
C TRP A 132 -22.16 -6.54 -2.47
N LEU A 133 -22.43 -7.09 -1.29
CA LEU A 133 -21.45 -7.87 -0.52
C LEU A 133 -21.05 -9.15 -1.27
N GLY A 134 -22.02 -9.84 -1.88
CA GLY A 134 -21.76 -11.01 -2.73
C GLY A 134 -20.92 -10.65 -3.96
N TRP A 135 -21.26 -9.53 -4.62
CA TRP A 135 -20.48 -9.00 -5.74
C TRP A 135 -19.05 -8.66 -5.33
N SER A 136 -18.88 -7.92 -4.23
CA SER A 136 -17.58 -7.57 -3.68
C SER A 136 -16.76 -8.80 -3.31
N GLY A 137 -17.38 -9.83 -2.73
CA GLY A 137 -16.70 -11.09 -2.41
C GLY A 137 -16.20 -11.81 -3.65
N TYR A 138 -16.97 -11.80 -4.73
CA TYR A 138 -16.53 -12.32 -6.02
C TYR A 138 -15.38 -11.48 -6.61
N SER A 139 -15.48 -10.15 -6.59
CA SER A 139 -14.44 -9.25 -7.12
C SER A 139 -13.09 -9.41 -6.43
N VAL A 140 -13.06 -9.68 -5.12
CA VAL A 140 -11.80 -9.91 -4.37
C VAL A 140 -10.98 -11.07 -4.97
N THR A 141 -11.63 -12.07 -5.56
CA THR A 141 -10.92 -13.21 -6.17
C THR A 141 -10.21 -12.87 -7.47
N GLN A 142 -10.54 -11.74 -8.11
CA GLN A 142 -9.96 -11.32 -9.39
C GLN A 142 -8.85 -10.26 -9.24
N ILE A 143 -8.53 -9.83 -8.01
CA ILE A 143 -7.53 -8.78 -7.81
C ILE A 143 -6.13 -9.37 -8.09
N PRO A 144 -5.39 -8.86 -9.09
CA PRO A 144 -4.03 -9.30 -9.33
C PRO A 144 -3.14 -8.93 -8.15
N MET A 145 -2.31 -9.88 -7.70
CA MET A 145 -1.34 -9.63 -6.64
C MET A 145 -0.06 -9.05 -7.22
N GLY A 146 0.34 -7.88 -6.76
CA GLY A 146 1.59 -7.23 -7.17
C GLY A 146 1.41 -5.74 -7.33
N LEU A 147 2.51 -5.00 -7.19
CA LEU A 147 2.56 -3.60 -7.56
C LEU A 147 3.22 -3.51 -8.93
N GLU A 148 2.48 -3.02 -9.93
CA GLU A 148 3.09 -2.67 -11.21
C GLU A 148 4.08 -1.53 -10.97
N GLN A 149 5.32 -1.70 -11.45
CA GLN A 149 6.40 -0.74 -11.21
C GLN A 149 6.10 0.63 -11.82
N THR A 150 5.33 0.67 -12.90
CA THR A 150 4.85 1.89 -13.56
C THR A 150 3.97 2.72 -12.63
N LEU A 151 3.18 2.11 -11.73
CA LEU A 151 2.31 2.85 -10.80
C LEU A 151 3.08 3.60 -9.70
N ALA A 152 4.33 3.21 -9.41
CA ALA A 152 5.17 3.88 -8.44
C ALA A 152 5.82 5.17 -8.97
N VAL A 153 5.75 5.39 -10.29
CA VAL A 153 6.45 6.46 -10.99
C VAL A 153 5.43 7.49 -11.49
N PRO A 154 5.70 8.82 -11.39
CA PRO A 154 4.85 9.85 -11.97
C PRO A 154 4.56 9.59 -13.46
N SER A 155 3.35 9.91 -13.92
CA SER A 155 2.89 9.65 -15.31
C SER A 155 3.79 10.25 -16.38
N ASP A 156 4.41 11.40 -16.10
CA ASP A 156 5.15 12.19 -17.08
C ASP A 156 6.64 11.82 -17.13
N PHE A 157 7.06 10.78 -16.40
CA PHE A 157 8.46 10.39 -16.30
C PHE A 157 8.88 9.43 -17.41
N TYR A 158 10.12 9.55 -17.89
CA TYR A 158 10.65 8.76 -19.00
C TYR A 158 10.73 7.23 -18.72
N LEU A 159 10.63 6.79 -17.45
CA LEU A 159 10.62 5.36 -17.14
C LEU A 159 9.42 4.65 -17.76
N HIS A 160 8.29 5.32 -17.97
CA HIS A 160 7.12 4.70 -18.60
C HIS A 160 7.44 4.22 -20.01
N SER A 161 8.02 5.09 -20.84
CA SER A 161 8.44 4.73 -22.20
C SER A 161 9.60 3.75 -22.22
N TYR A 162 10.51 3.82 -21.24
CA TYR A 162 11.57 2.83 -21.08
C TYR A 162 11.02 1.43 -20.76
N PHE A 163 10.11 1.30 -19.79
CA PHE A 163 9.51 0.01 -19.42
C PHE A 163 8.60 -0.54 -20.53
N GLU A 164 7.90 0.33 -21.26
CA GLU A 164 7.13 -0.09 -22.44
C GLU A 164 8.05 -0.64 -23.53
N ALA A 165 9.16 0.06 -23.83
CA ALA A 165 10.15 -0.40 -24.79
C ALA A 165 10.82 -1.71 -24.34
N GLN A 166 11.17 -1.83 -23.05
CA GLN A 166 11.75 -3.03 -22.48
C GLN A 166 10.79 -4.22 -22.53
N ASN A 167 9.50 -4.02 -22.22
CA ASN A 167 8.50 -5.10 -22.32
C ASN A 167 8.18 -5.50 -23.76
N LYS A 168 8.31 -4.57 -24.72
CA LYS A 168 8.00 -4.82 -26.13
C LYS A 168 9.16 -5.42 -26.92
N TYR A 169 10.39 -4.99 -26.65
CA TYR A 169 11.59 -5.38 -27.40
C TYR A 169 12.61 -6.15 -26.58
N GLY A 170 12.44 -6.23 -25.25
CA GLY A 170 13.37 -6.94 -24.38
C GLY A 170 13.14 -8.44 -24.45
N ASP A 171 14.02 -9.13 -25.18
CA ASP A 171 13.98 -10.59 -25.30
C ASP A 171 14.53 -11.32 -24.06
N ALA A 172 15.29 -10.62 -23.21
CA ALA A 172 15.94 -11.21 -22.04
C ALA A 172 15.53 -10.52 -20.73
N GLY A 173 15.21 -11.35 -19.72
CA GLY A 173 14.91 -10.92 -18.36
C GLY A 173 16.15 -10.50 -17.55
N PRO A 174 15.97 -10.06 -16.29
CA PRO A 174 17.08 -9.75 -15.40
C PRO A 174 17.91 -11.00 -15.11
N PRO A 175 19.26 -10.90 -15.03
CA PRO A 175 20.11 -12.05 -14.77
C PRO A 175 19.90 -12.59 -13.36
N ALA A 176 19.68 -13.90 -13.24
CA ALA A 176 19.62 -14.61 -11.98
C ALA A 176 20.98 -15.25 -11.65
N TYR A 177 21.42 -15.12 -10.38
CA TYR A 177 22.67 -15.70 -9.91
C TYR A 177 22.39 -16.74 -8.83
N ILE A 178 22.85 -17.97 -9.04
CA ILE A 178 22.77 -19.04 -8.04
C ILE A 178 24.10 -19.08 -7.28
N VAL A 179 24.06 -18.67 -6.01
CA VAL A 179 25.25 -18.60 -5.15
C VAL A 179 25.28 -19.77 -4.18
N MET A 180 26.16 -20.73 -4.44
CA MET A 180 26.40 -21.85 -3.53
C MET A 180 27.37 -21.44 -2.41
N ARG A 181 26.93 -21.57 -1.15
CA ARG A 181 27.74 -21.23 0.04
C ARG A 181 28.32 -22.49 0.69
N GLN A 182 29.55 -22.40 1.17
CA GLN A 182 30.23 -23.45 1.95
C GLN A 182 30.35 -24.80 1.24
N VAL A 183 30.72 -24.78 -0.04
CA VAL A 183 30.85 -26.00 -0.86
C VAL A 183 32.32 -26.35 -1.08
N ASN A 184 32.70 -27.59 -0.77
CA ASN A 184 34.04 -28.09 -1.08
C ASN A 184 34.08 -28.65 -2.51
N TYR A 185 34.44 -27.80 -3.47
CA TYR A 185 34.56 -28.18 -4.88
C TYR A 185 35.69 -29.19 -5.16
N THR A 186 36.54 -29.50 -4.19
CA THR A 186 37.58 -30.53 -4.35
C THR A 186 36.96 -31.94 -4.41
N ASP A 187 35.80 -32.13 -3.77
CA ASP A 187 35.11 -33.41 -3.74
C ASP A 187 34.45 -33.73 -5.09
N ARG A 188 34.67 -34.94 -5.58
CA ARG A 188 34.08 -35.44 -6.84
C ARG A 188 32.57 -35.58 -6.75
N GLN A 189 32.03 -35.93 -5.59
CA GLN A 189 30.58 -36.10 -5.43
C GLN A 189 29.88 -34.74 -5.59
N VAL A 190 30.44 -33.71 -4.96
CA VAL A 190 29.95 -32.32 -5.05
C VAL A 190 30.03 -31.78 -6.48
N GLN A 191 31.13 -32.05 -7.19
CA GLN A 191 31.26 -31.66 -8.60
C GLN A 191 30.16 -32.29 -9.46
N ARG A 192 29.88 -33.59 -9.29
CA ARG A 192 28.81 -34.28 -10.02
C ARG A 192 27.45 -33.68 -9.71
N SER A 193 27.11 -33.52 -8.43
CA SER A 193 25.81 -32.93 -8.04
C SER A 193 25.63 -31.49 -8.53
N THR A 194 26.72 -30.72 -8.64
CA THR A 194 26.67 -29.37 -9.22
C THR A 194 26.37 -29.40 -10.72
N MET A 195 26.94 -30.38 -11.45
CA MET A 195 26.65 -30.57 -12.88
C MET A 195 25.23 -31.09 -13.09
N ASP A 196 24.77 -32.06 -12.28
CA ASP A 196 23.40 -32.57 -12.35
C ASP A 196 22.37 -31.44 -12.09
N LEU A 197 22.69 -30.52 -11.18
CA LEU A 197 21.87 -29.33 -10.94
C LEU A 197 21.86 -28.39 -12.16
N LEU A 198 23.01 -28.16 -12.80
CA LEU A 198 23.09 -27.33 -14.00
C LEU A 198 22.23 -27.91 -15.14
N ASP A 199 22.30 -29.22 -15.33
CA ASP A 199 21.51 -29.93 -16.35
C ASP A 199 20.01 -29.81 -16.03
N ASN A 200 19.60 -30.02 -14.78
CA ASN A 200 18.21 -29.83 -14.37
C ASN A 200 17.71 -28.40 -14.58
N LEU A 201 18.56 -27.40 -14.31
CA LEU A 201 18.20 -26.00 -14.54
C LEU A 201 18.06 -25.69 -16.03
N SER A 202 18.87 -26.31 -16.89
CA SER A 202 18.76 -26.14 -18.34
C SER A 202 17.44 -26.68 -18.92
N LEU A 203 16.75 -27.56 -18.19
CA LEU A 203 15.43 -28.07 -18.57
C LEU A 203 14.29 -27.08 -18.25
N LEU A 204 14.54 -26.04 -17.46
CA LEU A 204 13.55 -25.00 -17.12
C LEU A 204 13.51 -23.87 -18.16
N ASP A 205 13.46 -24.23 -19.45
CA ASP A 205 13.43 -23.29 -20.59
C ASP A 205 12.19 -22.36 -20.58
N ALA A 206 11.13 -22.74 -19.84
CA ALA A 206 9.95 -21.90 -19.65
C ALA A 206 10.18 -20.67 -18.75
N TYR A 207 11.27 -20.65 -17.97
CA TYR A 207 11.54 -19.60 -16.98
C TYR A 207 12.94 -19.01 -17.07
N MET A 208 13.89 -19.72 -17.69
CA MET A 208 15.28 -19.27 -17.81
C MET A 208 15.76 -19.47 -19.24
N ASP A 209 16.22 -18.38 -19.84
CA ASP A 209 16.85 -18.44 -21.16
C ASP A 209 18.21 -19.17 -21.06
N THR A 210 18.47 -20.04 -22.03
CA THR A 210 19.75 -20.72 -22.19
C THR A 210 20.74 -19.85 -22.98
N PRO A 211 22.06 -19.92 -22.72
CA PRO A 211 22.78 -20.88 -21.88
C PRO A 211 23.04 -20.43 -20.44
N ILE A 212 23.03 -21.39 -19.50
CA ILE A 212 23.42 -21.15 -18.10
C ILE A 212 24.94 -21.21 -17.97
N PHE A 213 25.54 -20.11 -17.53
CA PHE A 213 27.00 -20.02 -17.37
C PHE A 213 27.46 -20.60 -16.03
N ALA A 214 28.24 -21.68 -16.08
CA ALA A 214 28.83 -22.30 -14.90
C ALA A 214 30.37 -22.38 -15.01
N TRP A 215 31.06 -21.66 -14.11
CA TRP A 215 32.53 -21.61 -14.10
C TRP A 215 33.17 -23.00 -13.94
N LEU A 216 32.54 -23.90 -13.19
CA LEU A 216 33.06 -25.25 -12.92
C LEU A 216 33.08 -26.09 -14.19
N ASN A 217 32.08 -25.92 -15.08
CA ASN A 217 32.02 -26.63 -16.36
C ASN A 217 33.14 -26.12 -17.28
N THR A 218 33.25 -24.80 -17.43
CA THR A 218 34.32 -24.15 -18.20
C THR A 218 35.71 -24.55 -17.69
N PHE A 219 35.91 -24.61 -16.36
CA PHE A 219 37.17 -25.02 -15.75
C PHE A 219 37.51 -26.49 -16.05
N ASN A 220 36.53 -27.39 -15.97
CA ASN A 220 36.73 -28.80 -16.29
C ASN A 220 37.06 -29.02 -17.77
N GLN A 221 36.39 -28.30 -18.68
CA GLN A 221 36.69 -28.32 -20.12
C GLN A 221 38.10 -27.82 -20.40
N TRP A 222 38.49 -26.69 -19.78
CA TRP A 222 39.84 -26.14 -19.90
C TRP A 222 40.90 -27.14 -19.42
N ARG A 223 40.65 -27.82 -18.29
CA ARG A 223 41.56 -28.83 -17.74
C ARG A 223 41.75 -30.02 -18.69
N GLN A 224 40.65 -30.52 -19.27
CA GLN A 224 40.71 -31.63 -20.24
C GLN A 224 41.47 -31.24 -21.51
N LEU A 225 41.23 -30.03 -22.04
CA LEU A 225 41.93 -29.51 -23.20
C LEU A 225 43.44 -29.40 -22.92
N ARG A 226 43.82 -28.91 -21.74
CA ARG A 226 45.23 -28.83 -21.31
C ARG A 226 45.91 -30.20 -21.28
N ALA A 227 45.27 -31.20 -20.68
CA ALA A 227 45.81 -32.55 -20.63
C ALA A 227 46.00 -33.15 -22.04
N PHE A 228 45.02 -32.96 -22.93
CA PHE A 228 45.11 -33.42 -24.32
C PHE A 228 46.23 -32.73 -25.11
N LEU A 229 46.43 -31.43 -24.90
CA LEU A 229 47.52 -30.68 -25.54
C LEU A 229 48.90 -31.10 -25.03
N GLU A 230 49.01 -31.45 -23.74
CA GLU A 230 50.25 -31.97 -23.15
C GLU A 230 50.61 -33.34 -23.75
N GLU A 231 49.64 -34.25 -23.86
CA GLU A 231 49.83 -35.55 -24.52
C GLU A 231 50.31 -35.39 -25.98
N LYS A 232 49.70 -34.48 -26.75
CA LYS A 232 50.14 -34.20 -28.13
C LYS A 232 51.53 -33.57 -28.24
N ARG A 233 51.97 -32.84 -27.22
CA ARG A 233 53.32 -32.29 -27.15
C ARG A 233 54.34 -33.41 -26.91
N GLU A 234 54.03 -34.36 -26.03
CA GLU A 234 54.90 -35.50 -25.72
C GLU A 234 54.98 -36.51 -26.88
N ASP A 235 53.88 -36.70 -27.61
CA ASP A 235 53.80 -37.53 -28.82
C ASP A 235 54.59 -37.00 -30.03
N GLY A 236 55.27 -35.85 -29.92
CA GLY A 236 56.07 -35.23 -31.00
C GLY A 236 55.27 -34.66 -32.19
N LYS A 237 53.94 -34.83 -32.21
CA LYS A 237 53.06 -34.42 -33.33
C LYS A 237 52.99 -32.90 -33.53
N CYS A 238 53.35 -32.11 -32.52
CA CYS A 238 53.40 -30.64 -32.65
C CYS A 238 54.56 -30.12 -33.50
N GLN A 239 55.67 -30.86 -33.65
CA GLN A 239 56.75 -30.47 -34.57
C GLN A 239 56.39 -30.77 -36.03
N GLN A 240 55.72 -31.89 -36.28
CA GLN A 240 55.38 -32.33 -37.63
C GLN A 240 54.38 -31.42 -38.35
N THR A 241 53.60 -30.63 -37.60
CA THR A 241 52.68 -29.64 -38.19
C THR A 241 53.39 -28.31 -38.51
N ARG A 242 54.51 -28.01 -37.84
CA ARG A 242 55.36 -26.85 -38.14
C ARG A 242 56.18 -27.09 -39.41
N ASP A 243 56.73 -28.30 -39.53
CA ASP A 243 57.51 -28.70 -40.72
C ASP A 243 56.62 -28.82 -41.97
N ASN A 244 55.38 -29.31 -41.85
CA ASN A 244 54.45 -29.40 -42.98
C ASN A 244 53.84 -28.05 -43.41
N ALA A 245 53.78 -27.06 -42.50
CA ALA A 245 53.31 -25.72 -42.86
C ALA A 245 54.36 -24.97 -43.69
N ASP A 246 55.65 -25.08 -43.31
CA ASP A 246 56.76 -24.46 -44.05
C ASP A 246 57.04 -25.14 -45.41
N ILE A 247 56.69 -26.43 -45.58
CA ILE A 247 56.83 -27.16 -46.86
C ILE A 247 55.68 -26.85 -47.84
N SER A 248 54.58 -26.23 -47.39
CA SER A 248 53.44 -25.86 -48.25
C SER A 248 53.46 -24.42 -48.78
N SER A 249 54.51 -23.64 -48.47
CA SER A 249 54.69 -22.24 -48.87
C SER A 249 55.91 -21.96 -49.76
N ILE A 250 56.35 -22.94 -50.55
CA ILE A 250 57.28 -22.77 -51.69
C ILE A 250 56.64 -23.44 -52.91
#